data_AF-A0A6M8MID4-F1
#
_entry.id   AF-A0A6M8MID4-F1
#
_cell.length_a   1.000
_cell.length_b   1.000
_cell.length_c   1.000
_cell.angle_alpha   90.00
_cell.angle_beta   90.00
_cell.angle_gamma   90.00
#
_symmetry.space_group_name_H-M   'P 1'
#
loop_
_entity.id
_entity.type
_entity.pdbx_description
1 polymer ?
#
loop_
_entity_poly.entity_id
_entity_poly.type
_entity_poly.pdbx_seq_one_letter_code
_entity_poly.pdbx_strand_id
1 'polypeptide(L)' 'MNKKKWIDEFKIAVYTEDIEKIVKLIEKPEFKECPNEALALTNEAIAFMKKKQDEVAMNLQKLQKASAYIK' A
#
# COMPACT_ATOMS: atom_id res chain seq x y z
N MET A 1 24.02 3.25 8.87
CA MET A 1 22.65 3.81 9.00
C MET A 1 21.84 2.87 9.91
N ASN A 2 21.03 3.40 10.82
CA ASN A 2 20.44 2.63 11.94
C ASN A 2 19.19 1.87 11.46
N LYS A 3 19.12 0.54 11.64
CA LYS A 3 17.99 -0.32 11.17
C LYS A 3 16.60 0.21 11.53
N LYS A 4 16.48 0.81 12.73
CA LYS A 4 15.23 1.44 13.20
C LYS A 4 14.75 2.56 12.26
N LYS A 5 15.67 3.34 11.68
CA LYS A 5 15.34 4.47 10.81
C LYS A 5 14.69 4.02 9.50
N TRP A 6 15.14 2.89 8.94
CA TRP A 6 14.54 2.33 7.72
C TRP A 6 13.10 1.85 7.96
N ILE A 7 12.87 1.15 9.08
CA ILE A 7 11.53 0.66 9.45
C ILE A 7 10.56 1.82 9.67
N ASP A 8 10.99 2.87 10.37
CA ASP A 8 10.16 4.05 10.60
C ASP A 8 9.84 4.77 9.29
N GLU A 9 10.82 4.92 8.39
CA GLU A 9 10.61 5.48 7.06
C GLU A 9 9.65 4.62 6.21
N PHE A 10 9.72 3.29 6.31
CA PHE A 10 8.82 2.37 5.60
C PHE A 10 7.39 2.46 6.13
N LYS A 11 7.21 2.48 7.46
CA LYS A 11 5.90 2.66 8.09
C LYS A 11 5.26 3.99 7.70
N ILE A 12 6.04 5.07 7.68
CA ILE A 12 5.57 6.38 7.23
C ILE A 12 5.16 6.30 5.76
N ALA A 13 5.97 5.69 4.89
CA ALA A 13 5.66 5.58 3.47
C ALA A 13 4.38 4.75 3.21
N VAL A 14 4.17 3.67 3.98
CA VAL A 14 2.94 2.87 3.94
C VAL A 14 1.73 3.69 4.42
N TYR A 15 1.88 4.44 5.52
CA TYR A 15 0.81 5.28 6.06
C TYR A 15 0.43 6.45 5.14
N THR A 16 1.42 7.10 4.52
CA THR A 16 1.22 8.23 3.60
C THR A 16 0.90 7.78 2.18
N GLU A 17 0.81 6.47 1.93
CA GLU A 17 0.55 5.87 0.62
C GLU A 17 1.56 6.31 -0.47
N ASP A 18 2.80 6.57 -0.07
CA ASP A 18 3.86 7.02 -0.97
C ASP A 18 4.49 5.82 -1.69
N ILE A 19 3.86 5.41 -2.79
CA ILE A 19 4.23 4.22 -3.56
C ILE A 19 5.68 4.30 -4.06
N GLU A 20 6.13 5.47 -4.54
CA GLU A 20 7.51 5.64 -5.02
C GLU A 20 8.53 5.41 -3.90
N LYS A 21 8.22 5.91 -2.70
CA LYS A 21 9.09 5.76 -1.54
C LYS A 21 9.08 4.33 -1.02
N ILE A 22 7.95 3.63 -1.06
CA ILE A 22 7.87 2.19 -0.75
C ILE A 22 8.78 1.40 -1.70
N VAL A 23 8.71 1.63 -3.02
CA VAL A 23 9.55 0.94 -4.00
C VAL A 23 11.04 1.19 -3.74
N LYS A 24 11.43 2.46 -3.54
CA LYS A 24 12.82 2.83 -3.21
C LYS A 24 13.31 2.21 -1.91
N LEU A 25 12.44 1.96 -0.94
CA LEU A 25 12.80 1.34 0.33
C LEU A 25 12.90 -0.19 0.24
N ILE A 26 12.15 -0.83 -0.66
CA ILE A 26 12.24 -2.29 -0.92
C ILE A 26 13.54 -2.65 -1.66
N GLU A 27 14.04 -1.77 -2.53
CA GLU A 27 15.29 -2.00 -3.27
C GLU A 27 16.56 -1.89 -2.40
N LYS A 28 16.43 -1.32 -1.19
CA LYS A 28 17.54 -1.12 -0.26
C LYS A 28 17.99 -2.44 0.40
N PRO A 29 19.30 -2.63 0.66
CA PRO A 29 19.81 -3.84 1.31
C PRO A 29 19.22 -4.06 2.72
N GLU A 30 18.80 -3.00 3.41
CA GLU A 30 18.10 -3.06 4.70
C GLU A 30 16.80 -3.89 4.64
N PHE A 31 16.12 -3.95 3.49
CA PHE A 31 14.96 -4.82 3.27
C PHE A 31 15.35 -6.31 3.37
N LYS A 32 16.53 -6.67 2.86
CA LYS A 32 17.05 -8.05 2.93
C LYS A 32 17.57 -8.41 4.33
N GLU A 33 17.98 -7.40 5.12
CA GLU A 33 18.47 -7.60 6.48
C GLU A 33 17.36 -7.79 7.54
N CYS A 34 16.11 -7.41 7.22
CA CYS A 34 14.95 -7.51 8.10
C CYS A 34 13.78 -8.27 7.43
N PRO A 35 13.95 -9.54 7.03
CA PRO A 35 13.01 -10.24 6.15
C PRO A 35 11.61 -10.41 6.75
N ASN A 36 11.49 -10.60 8.07
CA ASN A 36 10.18 -10.79 8.72
C ASN A 36 9.38 -9.48 8.83
N GLU A 37 10.04 -8.38 9.17
CA GLU A 37 9.41 -7.06 9.31
C GLU A 37 9.07 -6.47 7.93
N ALA A 38 9.97 -6.65 6.96
CA ALA A 38 9.75 -6.31 5.57
C ALA A 38 8.55 -7.09 4.98
N LEU A 39 8.44 -8.39 5.25
CA LEU A 39 7.32 -9.21 4.81
C LEU A 39 5.99 -8.76 5.44
N ALA A 40 5.98 -8.47 6.74
CA ALA A 40 4.79 -7.98 7.43
C ALA A 40 4.29 -6.65 6.85
N LEU A 41 5.20 -5.68 6.65
CA LEU A 41 4.86 -4.37 6.10
C LEU A 41 4.42 -4.46 4.63
N THR A 42 5.03 -5.36 3.86
CA THR A 42 4.62 -5.61 2.46
C THR A 42 3.23 -6.24 2.40
N ASN A 43 2.92 -7.19 3.30
CA ASN A 43 1.59 -7.80 3.38
C ASN A 43 0.51 -6.79 3.78
N GLU A 44 0.82 -5.88 4.72
CA GLU A 44 -0.09 -4.79 5.09
C GLU A 44 -0.34 -3.84 3.91
N ALA A 45 0.70 -3.45 3.17
CA ALA A 45 0.56 -2.63 1.98
C ALA A 45 -0.31 -3.31 0.90
N ILE A 46 -0.15 -4.63 0.69
CA ILE A 46 -0.97 -5.41 -0.24
C ILE A 46 -2.43 -5.46 0.21
N ALA A 47 -2.68 -5.71 1.50
CA ALA A 47 -4.03 -5.75 2.05
C ALA A 47 -4.73 -4.39 1.91
N PHE A 48 -3.99 -3.30 2.13
CA PHE A 48 -4.47 -1.94 1.94
C PHE A 48 -4.85 -1.64 0.48
N MET A 49 -3.98 -1.98 -0.47
CA MET A 49 -4.25 -1.78 -1.90
C MET A 49 -5.48 -2.56 -2.36
N LYS A 50 -5.64 -3.81 -1.91
CA LYS A 50 -6.84 -4.62 -2.22
C LYS A 50 -8.11 -3.97 -1.70
N LYS A 51 -8.10 -3.47 -0.46
CA LYS A 51 -9.26 -2.78 0.12
C LYS A 51 -9.64 -1.55 -0.71
N LYS A 52 -8.68 -0.74 -1.14
CA LYS A 52 -8.94 0.40 -2.04
C LYS A 52 -9.53 -0.03 -3.38
N GLN A 53 -9.00 -1.11 -3.96
CA GLN A 53 -9.51 -1.65 -5.21
C GLN A 53 -10.98 -2.07 -5.09
N ASP A 54 -11.35 -2.73 -3.99
CA ASP A 54 -12.72 -3.17 -3.73
C ASP A 54 -13.67 -1.98 -3.53
N GLU A 55 -13.24 -0.95 -2.80
CA GLU A 55 -14.03 0.29 -2.61
C GLU A 55 -14.28 1.01 -3.95
N VAL A 56 -13.26 1.12 -4.80
CA VAL A 56 -13.40 1.70 -6.15
C VAL A 56 -14.35 0.88 -6.99
N ALA A 57 -14.25 -0.45 -6.99
CA ALA A 57 -15.13 -1.34 -7.74
C ALA A 57 -16.60 -1.17 -7.30
N MET A 58 -16.86 -1.10 -5.98
CA MET A 58 -18.20 -0.85 -5.44
C MET A 58 -18.75 0.50 -5.88
N ASN A 59 -17.94 1.56 -5.83
CA ASN A 59 -18.37 2.89 -6.27
C ASN A 59 -18.68 2.92 -7.77
N LEU A 60 -17.89 2.22 -8.58
CA LEU A 60 -18.13 2.11 -10.02
C LEU A 60 -19.44 1.38 -10.32
N GLN A 61 -19.74 0.30 -9.59
CA GLN A 61 -21.02 -0.41 -9.70
C GLN A 61 -22.22 0.48 -9.32
N LYS A 62 -22.08 1.29 -8.27
CA LYS A 62 -23.12 2.25 -7.87
C LYS A 62 -23.37 3.29 -8.97
N LEU A 63 -22.30 3.84 -9.55
CA LEU A 63 -22.39 4.78 -10.67
C LEU A 63 -23.03 4.15 -11.90
N GLN A 64 -22.66 2.93 -12.27
CA GLN A 64 -23.28 2.20 -13.37
C GLN A 64 -24.78 2.00 -13.14
N LYS A 65 -25.19 1.57 -11.94
CA LYS A 65 -26.60 1.45 -11.58
C LYS A 65 -27.32 2.78 -11.68
N ALA A 66 -26.78 3.85 -11.10
CA ALA A 66 -27.37 5.18 -11.18
C ALA A 66 -27.50 5.67 -12.63
N SER A 67 -26.49 5.44 -13.48
CA SER A 67 -26.53 5.82 -14.89
C SER A 67 -27.63 5.10 -15.68
N ALA A 68 -28.00 3.88 -15.28
CA ALA A 68 -29.08 3.12 -15.90
C ALA A 68 -30.48 3.72 -15.63
N TYR A 69 -30.64 4.52 -14.56
CA TYR A 69 -31.89 5.20 -14.22
C TYR A 69 -31.98 6.64 -14.74
N ILE A 70 -30.91 7.17 -15.32
CA ILE A 70 -30.87 8.54 -15.90
C ILE A 70 -31.22 8.52 -17.42
N LYS A 71 -31.18 7.34 -18.06
CA LYS A 71 -31.73 7.13 -19.42
C LYS A 71 -33.21 6.81 -19.39
#